data_AF-A0A842TG61-F1
#
_entry.id   AF-A0A842TG61-F1
#
_cell.length_a   1.000
_cell.length_b   1.000
_cell.length_c   1.000
_cell.angle_alpha   90.00
_cell.angle_beta   90.00
_cell.angle_gamma   90.00
#
_symmetry.space_group_name_H-M   'P 1'
#
loop_
_entity.id
_entity.type
_entity.pdbx_description
1 polymer ?
#
loop_
_entity_poly.entity_id
_entity_poly.type
_entity_poly.pdbx_seq_one_letter_code
_entity_poly.pdbx_strand_id
1 'polypeptide(L)'
;MNGEHKKIIEEMEELIGRPLQKVDDIYSYKGKRGFEIENGDIVALRFETINWESLFNRISHLETLRYLDLSYHPFGYRSMIMPESIANLKNIEELNLSVNWLRMLPDSFGQLRNLKKLDLELTHLG
;
A
#
# COMPACT_ATOMS: atom_id res chain seq x y z
N MET A 1 -7.29 8.22 -17.10
CA MET A 1 -6.01 8.10 -16.39
C MET A 1 -4.96 8.81 -17.23
N ASN A 2 -4.21 9.75 -16.66
CA ASN A 2 -3.15 10.46 -17.36
C ASN A 2 -1.92 9.54 -17.59
N GLY A 3 -0.92 10.03 -18.33
CA GLY A 3 0.28 9.25 -18.65
C GLY A 3 1.14 8.91 -17.42
N GLU A 4 1.14 9.77 -16.39
CA GLU A 4 1.89 9.56 -15.16
C GLU A 4 1.32 8.40 -14.33
N HIS A 5 0.01 8.39 -14.09
CA HIS A 5 -0.66 7.31 -13.37
C HIS A 5 -0.52 5.97 -14.10
N LYS A 6 -0.54 5.96 -15.44
CA LYS A 6 -0.26 4.75 -16.22
C LYS A 6 1.14 4.20 -15.93
N LYS A 7 2.16 5.06 -15.91
CA LYS A 7 3.54 4.68 -15.60
C LYS A 7 3.68 4.13 -14.18
N ILE A 8 3.01 4.72 -13.19
CA ILE A 8 3.05 4.23 -11.81
C ILE A 8 2.44 2.83 -11.73
N ILE A 9 1.31 2.60 -12.39
CA ILE A 9 0.71 1.26 -12.43
C ILE A 9 1.66 0.25 -13.09
N GLU A 10 2.26 0.58 -14.23
CA GLU A 10 3.27 -0.26 -14.89
C GLU A 10 4.44 -0.58 -13.95
N GLU A 11 4.97 0.41 -13.23
CA GLU A 11 6.04 0.23 -12.23
C GLU A 11 5.61 -0.66 -11.06
N MET A 12 4.36 -0.56 -10.60
CA MET A 12 3.81 -1.44 -9.57
C MET A 12 3.68 -2.86 -10.08
N GLU A 13 3.16 -3.05 -11.29
CA GLU A 13 3.03 -4.34 -11.95
C GLU A 13 4.39 -5.03 -12.15
N GLU A 14 5.43 -4.27 -12.52
CA GLU A 14 6.82 -4.73 -12.58
C GLU A 14 7.32 -5.18 -11.20
N LEU A 15 7.06 -4.38 -10.16
CA LEU A 15 7.47 -4.68 -8.77
C LEU A 15 6.86 -6.00 -8.27
N ILE A 16 5.62 -6.29 -8.65
CA ILE A 16 4.89 -7.50 -8.19
C ILE A 16 4.88 -8.65 -9.20
N GLY A 17 5.37 -8.42 -10.43
CA GLY A 17 5.42 -9.39 -11.52
C GLY A 17 4.07 -9.83 -12.07
N ARG A 18 3.01 -9.00 -11.94
CA ARG A 18 1.63 -9.34 -12.30
C ARG A 18 0.77 -8.08 -12.46
N PRO A 19 -0.30 -8.13 -13.27
CA PRO A 19 -1.12 -6.95 -13.54
C PRO A 19 -1.98 -6.52 -12.35
N LEU A 20 -2.28 -5.22 -12.31
CA LEU A 20 -3.25 -4.61 -11.41
C LEU A 20 -4.53 -4.28 -12.19
N GLN A 21 -5.68 -4.57 -11.59
CA GLN A 21 -6.96 -4.26 -12.21
C GLN A 21 -7.50 -2.94 -11.68
N LYS A 22 -8.00 -2.08 -12.57
CA LYS A 22 -8.82 -0.96 -12.16
C LYS A 22 -10.13 -1.48 -11.59
N VAL A 23 -10.54 -1.02 -10.42
CA VAL A 23 -11.80 -1.38 -9.76
C VAL A 23 -12.63 -0.13 -9.47
N ASP A 24 -13.94 -0.31 -9.37
CA ASP A 24 -14.89 0.78 -9.07
C ASP A 24 -15.00 1.07 -7.57
N ASP A 25 -14.78 0.06 -6.74
CA ASP A 25 -14.79 0.15 -5.28
C ASP A 25 -13.79 -0.86 -4.73
N ILE A 26 -12.65 -0.37 -4.26
CA ILE A 26 -11.59 -1.24 -3.72
C ILE A 26 -11.96 -1.85 -2.37
N TYR A 27 -12.88 -1.23 -1.62
CA TYR A 27 -13.27 -1.67 -0.27
C TYR A 27 -14.13 -2.92 -0.31
N SER A 28 -15.03 -3.03 -1.30
CA SER A 28 -15.85 -4.22 -1.52
C SER A 28 -15.21 -5.27 -2.43
N TYR A 29 -14.05 -4.95 -3.03
CA TYR A 29 -13.38 -5.82 -3.98
C TYR A 29 -12.87 -7.09 -3.30
N LYS A 30 -13.51 -8.22 -3.64
CA LYS A 30 -13.10 -9.58 -3.26
C LYS A 30 -11.88 -10.10 -4.05
N GLY A 31 -11.41 -9.34 -5.04
CA GLY A 31 -10.19 -9.68 -5.76
C GLY A 31 -8.94 -9.22 -4.99
N LYS A 32 -7.81 -9.87 -5.29
CA LYS A 32 -6.61 -9.70 -4.47
C LYS A 32 -5.84 -8.41 -4.75
N ARG A 33 -5.94 -7.86 -5.97
CA ARG A 33 -5.05 -6.79 -6.45
C ARG A 33 -5.74 -5.83 -7.38
N GLY A 34 -5.59 -4.55 -7.12
CA GLY A 34 -6.17 -3.52 -7.97
C GLY A 34 -5.87 -2.12 -7.50
N PHE A 35 -6.48 -1.18 -8.21
CA PHE A 35 -6.38 0.23 -7.94
C PHE A 35 -7.70 0.93 -8.27
N GLU A 36 -8.00 1.98 -7.54
CA GLU A 36 -9.18 2.81 -7.74
C GLU A 36 -8.76 4.19 -8.24
N ILE A 37 -9.55 4.74 -9.16
CA ILE A 37 -9.35 6.09 -9.69
C ILE A 37 -10.59 6.92 -9.38
N GLU A 38 -10.40 8.06 -8.73
CA GLU A 38 -11.41 9.12 -8.64
C GLU A 38 -10.91 10.35 -9.38
N ASN A 39 -11.76 10.99 -10.17
CA ASN A 39 -11.45 12.23 -10.90
C ASN A 39 -10.18 12.20 -11.78
N GLY A 40 -9.68 11.01 -12.13
CA GLY A 40 -8.50 10.83 -12.97
C GLY A 40 -7.23 10.42 -12.21
N ASP A 41 -7.28 10.44 -10.88
CA ASP A 41 -6.14 10.21 -9.99
C ASP A 41 -6.29 8.93 -9.15
N ILE A 42 -5.16 8.31 -8.82
CA ILE A 42 -5.14 7.08 -8.01
C ILE A 42 -5.48 7.45 -6.57
N VAL A 43 -6.56 6.90 -6.04
CA VAL A 43 -6.99 7.12 -4.66
C VAL A 43 -6.77 5.92 -3.76
N ALA A 44 -6.66 4.74 -4.36
CA ALA A 44 -6.49 3.52 -3.61
C ALA A 44 -5.65 2.48 -4.36
N LEU A 45 -4.87 1.73 -3.58
CA LEU A 45 -4.05 0.63 -4.05
C LEU A 45 -4.23 -0.57 -3.14
N ARG A 46 -4.35 -1.76 -3.75
CA ARG A 46 -4.37 -3.04 -3.04
C ARG A 46 -3.49 -4.02 -3.79
N PHE A 47 -2.47 -4.56 -3.13
CA PHE A 47 -1.66 -5.67 -3.63
C PHE A 47 -0.64 -6.10 -2.57
N GLU A 48 -0.11 -7.31 -2.73
CA GLU A 48 0.87 -7.83 -1.76
C GLU A 48 2.29 -7.71 -2.35
N THR A 49 3.19 -7.09 -1.60
CA THR A 49 4.63 -6.98 -1.91
C THR A 49 5.48 -6.99 -0.64
N ILE A 50 6.64 -7.64 -0.71
CA ILE A 50 7.63 -7.67 0.38
C ILE A 50 8.66 -6.53 0.30
N ASN A 51 8.66 -5.76 -0.79
CA ASN A 51 9.63 -4.68 -1.03
C ASN A 51 9.00 -3.32 -0.73
N TRP A 52 8.74 -3.06 0.56
CA TRP A 52 8.06 -1.84 1.02
C TRP A 52 8.87 -0.56 0.76
N GLU A 53 10.20 -0.61 0.84
CA GLU A 53 11.04 0.55 0.54
C GLU A 53 10.87 0.99 -0.93
N SER A 54 10.98 0.04 -1.87
CA SER A 54 10.75 0.36 -3.28
C SER A 54 9.30 0.78 -3.55
N LEU A 55 8.33 0.18 -2.85
CA LEU A 55 6.93 0.54 -2.98
C LEU A 55 6.71 2.00 -2.57
N PHE A 56 7.04 2.35 -1.32
CA PHE A 56 6.73 3.67 -0.76
C PHE A 56 7.44 4.78 -1.53
N ASN A 57 8.66 4.55 -2.00
CA ASN A 57 9.36 5.52 -2.84
C ASN A 57 8.60 5.80 -4.15
N ARG A 58 8.03 4.77 -4.80
CA ARG A 58 7.29 4.91 -6.06
C ARG A 58 5.90 5.52 -5.92
N ILE A 59 5.27 5.40 -4.75
CA ILE A 59 3.92 5.94 -4.52
C ILE A 59 3.90 7.21 -3.66
N SER A 60 5.07 7.67 -3.21
CA SER A 60 5.21 8.85 -2.32
C SER A 60 4.69 10.16 -2.90
N HIS A 61 4.63 10.28 -4.22
CA HIS A 61 4.13 11.46 -4.92
C HIS A 61 2.63 11.39 -5.26
N LEU A 62 1.96 10.29 -4.93
CA LEU A 62 0.51 10.18 -5.11
C LEU A 62 -0.22 10.96 -4.01
N GLU A 63 -0.38 12.27 -4.20
CA GLU A 63 -1.02 13.15 -3.21
C GLU A 63 -2.49 12.78 -2.96
N THR A 64 -3.14 12.10 -3.90
CA THR A 64 -4.54 11.65 -3.79
C THR A 64 -4.70 10.27 -3.16
N LEU A 65 -3.61 9.53 -2.92
CA LEU A 65 -3.67 8.18 -2.36
C LEU A 65 -4.09 8.23 -0.89
N ARG A 66 -5.25 7.65 -0.59
CA ARG A 66 -5.86 7.62 0.75
C ARG A 66 -5.96 6.22 1.34
N TYR A 67 -6.09 5.20 0.50
CA TYR A 67 -6.22 3.81 0.93
C TYR A 67 -5.08 2.95 0.39
N LEU A 68 -4.39 2.26 1.28
CA LEU A 68 -3.33 1.31 0.92
C LEU A 68 -3.53 -0.02 1.66
N ASP A 69 -3.72 -1.08 0.90
CA ASP A 69 -3.85 -2.44 1.42
C ASP A 69 -2.69 -3.31 0.93
N LEU A 70 -1.83 -3.67 1.88
CA LEU A 70 -0.69 -4.55 1.73
C LEU A 70 -0.88 -5.84 2.53
N SER A 71 -2.12 -6.19 2.88
CA SER A 71 -2.43 -7.39 3.64
C SER A 71 -2.06 -8.65 2.87
N TYR A 72 -1.88 -9.74 3.61
CA TYR A 72 -1.75 -11.12 3.11
C TYR A 72 -0.44 -11.45 2.38
N HIS A 73 0.56 -11.95 3.13
CA HIS A 73 1.69 -12.66 2.53
C HIS A 73 1.59 -14.18 2.78
N PRO A 74 1.13 -15.00 1.80
CA PRO A 74 0.96 -16.44 1.99
C PRO A 74 2.30 -17.20 2.12
N PHE A 75 3.42 -16.54 1.83
CA PHE A 75 4.77 -17.08 1.88
C PHE A 75 5.67 -16.10 2.61
N GLY A 76 5.91 -16.24 3.91
CA GLY A 76 6.62 -15.15 4.58
C GLY A 76 7.11 -15.35 6.00
N TYR A 77 7.71 -16.48 6.38
CA TYR A 77 8.42 -16.65 7.67
C TYR A 77 9.56 -15.62 7.95
N ARG A 78 9.70 -14.59 7.12
CA ARG A 78 10.69 -13.53 7.23
C ARG A 78 10.06 -12.34 7.93
N SER A 79 10.59 -12.02 9.10
CA SER A 79 10.31 -10.79 9.83
C SER A 79 10.42 -9.58 8.91
N MET A 80 9.35 -8.79 8.81
CA MET A 80 9.34 -7.51 8.11
C MET A 80 9.51 -6.37 9.11
N ILE A 81 10.39 -5.44 8.76
CA ILE A 81 10.55 -4.15 9.43
C ILE A 81 10.01 -3.12 8.46
N MET A 82 9.09 -2.27 8.92
CA MET A 82 8.59 -1.20 8.09
C MET A 82 9.66 -0.12 7.89
N PRO A 83 9.95 0.29 6.64
CA PRO A 83 10.95 1.31 6.40
C PRO A 83 10.44 2.71 6.73
N GLU A 84 11.38 3.62 7.02
CA GLU A 84 11.10 5.04 7.29
C GLU A 84 10.37 5.75 6.14
N SER A 85 10.51 5.26 4.91
CA SER A 85 9.84 5.80 3.72
C SER A 85 8.32 5.76 3.79
N ILE A 86 7.71 5.00 4.71
CA ILE A 86 6.26 5.04 4.96
C ILE A 86 5.79 6.45 5.29
N ALA A 87 6.59 7.24 6.01
CA ALA A 87 6.25 8.60 6.43
C ALA A 87 6.06 9.58 5.26
N ASN A 88 6.51 9.21 4.06
CA ASN A 88 6.27 10.00 2.85
C ASN A 88 4.82 9.92 2.38
N LEU A 89 4.04 8.93 2.82
CA LEU A 89 2.64 8.74 2.43
C LEU A 89 1.70 9.62 3.26
N LYS A 90 1.91 10.94 3.21
CA LYS A 90 1.32 11.93 4.12
C LYS A 90 -0.21 11.99 4.09
N ASN A 91 -0.83 11.56 2.99
CA ASN A 91 -2.28 11.64 2.78
C ASN A 91 -3.02 10.30 3.00
N ILE A 92 -2.30 9.25 3.41
CA ILE A 92 -2.93 7.97 3.75
C ILE A 92 -3.88 8.15 4.92
N GLU A 93 -5.10 7.68 4.74
CA GLU A 93 -6.17 7.67 5.74
C GLU A 93 -6.45 6.26 6.25
N GLU A 94 -6.28 5.26 5.40
CA GLU A 94 -6.53 3.85 5.73
C GLU A 94 -5.36 2.99 5.27
N LEU A 95 -4.75 2.28 6.22
CA LEU A 95 -3.61 1.41 5.97
C LEU A 95 -3.91 0.00 6.50
N ASN A 96 -3.94 -0.98 5.61
CA ASN A 96 -4.09 -2.38 5.97
C ASN A 96 -2.76 -3.12 5.81
N LEU A 97 -2.23 -3.62 6.93
CA LEU A 97 -1.01 -4.41 7.02
C LEU A 97 -1.27 -5.79 7.64
N SER A 98 -2.54 -6.18 7.76
CA SER A 98 -2.94 -7.42 8.40
C SER A 98 -2.36 -8.65 7.70
N VAL A 99 -2.26 -9.76 8.44
CA VAL A 99 -1.78 -11.05 7.91
C VAL A 99 -0.38 -10.93 7.29
N ASN A 100 0.50 -10.18 7.97
CA ASN A 100 1.89 -9.98 7.61
C ASN A 100 2.82 -10.31 8.78
N TRP A 101 4.05 -10.73 8.50
CA TRP A 101 5.07 -10.97 9.53
C TRP A 101 5.78 -9.69 10.02
N LEU A 102 5.01 -8.60 10.16
CA LEU A 102 5.50 -7.30 10.64
C LEU A 102 5.89 -7.39 12.11
N ARG A 103 7.14 -7.02 12.44
CA ARG A 103 7.66 -7.01 13.81
C ARG A 103 7.83 -5.63 14.41
N MET A 104 8.00 -4.61 13.57
CA MET A 104 8.36 -3.27 14.04
C MET A 104 7.86 -2.22 13.05
N LEU A 105 7.30 -1.14 13.61
CA LEU A 105 7.02 0.11 12.91
C LEU A 105 8.25 1.04 13.05
N PRO A 106 8.57 1.88 12.05
CA PRO A 106 9.64 2.86 12.16
C PRO A 106 9.25 3.99 13.12
N ASP A 107 10.25 4.73 13.62
CA ASP A 107 10.01 5.89 14.49
C ASP A 107 9.19 6.97 13.78
N SER A 108 9.34 7.07 12.45
CA SER A 108 8.56 8.01 11.63
C SER A 108 7.12 7.60 11.39
N PHE A 109 6.66 6.44 11.86
CA PHE A 109 5.26 6.01 11.64
C PHE A 109 4.25 7.03 12.20
N GLY A 110 4.60 7.71 13.31
CA GLY A 110 3.79 8.80 13.87
C GLY A 110 3.65 10.05 12.99
N GLN A 111 4.33 10.13 11.84
CA GLN A 111 4.21 11.22 10.88
C GLN A 111 3.00 11.05 9.94
N LEU A 112 2.36 9.89 9.93
CA LEU A 112 1.11 9.63 9.19
C LEU A 112 -0.10 10.31 9.86
N ARG A 113 -0.09 11.65 9.88
CA ARG A 113 -1.07 12.46 10.64
C ARG A 113 -2.51 12.37 10.13
N ASN A 114 -2.70 11.93 8.89
CA ASN A 114 -4.02 11.73 8.29
C ASN A 114 -4.57 10.31 8.48
N LEU A 115 -3.79 9.39 9.07
CA LEU A 115 -4.19 8.00 9.27
C LEU A 115 -5.36 7.92 10.27
N LYS A 116 -6.49 7.40 9.82
CA LYS A 116 -7.74 7.22 10.58
C LYS A 116 -7.99 5.76 10.92
N LYS A 117 -7.60 4.85 10.04
CA LYS A 117 -7.75 3.41 10.25
C LYS A 117 -6.44 2.69 9.97
N LEU A 118 -6.05 1.84 10.90
CA LEU A 118 -4.87 0.99 10.82
C LEU A 118 -5.27 -0.43 11.18
N ASP A 119 -5.07 -1.35 10.25
CA ASP A 119 -5.27 -2.77 10.49
C ASP A 119 -3.91 -3.47 10.60
N LEU A 120 -3.69 -4.08 11.77
CA LEU A 120 -2.51 -4.85 12.16
C LEU A 120 -2.90 -6.26 12.63
N GLU A 121 -4.13 -6.71 12.34
CA GLU A 121 -4.60 -8.03 12.75
C GLU A 121 -3.66 -9.12 12.20
N LEU A 122 -3.38 -10.14 13.01
CA LEU A 122 -2.49 -11.24 12.64
C LEU A 122 -1.09 -10.78 12.19
N THR A 123 -0.60 -9.68 12.79
CA THR A 123 0.82 -9.30 12.74
C THR A 123 1.60 -9.86 13.93
N HIS A 124 2.94 -9.71 13.91
CA HIS A 124 3.84 -10.10 14.99
C HIS A 124 4.45 -8.86 15.68
N LEU A 125 3.75 -7.74 15.62
CA LEU A 125 4.15 -6.50 16.29
C LEU A 125 4.05 -6.72 17.80
N GLY A 126 5.14 -6.45 18.52
CA GLY A 126 5.25 -6.64 19.97
C GLY A 126 5.97 -5.48 20.63
#